data_AF-A0A497MXC0-F1
#
_entry.id   AF-A0A497MXC0-F1
#
_cell.length_a   1.000
_cell.length_b   1.000
_cell.length_c   1.000
_cell.angle_alpha   90.00
_cell.angle_beta   90.00
_cell.angle_gamma   90.00
#
_symmetry.space_group_name_H-M   'P 1'
#
loop_
_entity.id
_entity.type
_entity.pdbx_description
1 polymer ?
#
loop_
_entity_poly.entity_id
_entity_poly.type
_entity_poly.pdbx_seq_one_letter_code
_entity_poly.pdbx_strand_id
1 'polypeptide(L)'
;IEYEVNPRESRCPRCDAPLRPVSKEEVRGKVPPGTYKAYEDFWICQGCGKVYWRGSHWRNIEETLEEVRDLLRKRRTAPSKGYEAS
;
A
#
# COMPACT_ATOMS: atom_id res chain seq x y z
N ILE A 1 -10.28 6.88 12.65
CA ILE A 1 -10.64 6.24 11.37
C ILE A 1 -9.64 5.12 11.19
N GLU A 2 -10.04 3.89 11.53
CA GLU A 2 -9.30 2.69 11.13
C GLU A 2 -9.59 2.44 9.65
N TYR A 3 -8.54 2.42 8.83
CA TYR A 3 -8.65 2.04 7.42
C TYR A 3 -8.35 0.55 7.31
N GLU A 4 -9.38 -0.29 7.34
CA GLU A 4 -9.26 -1.69 6.94
C GLU A 4 -9.30 -1.79 5.43
N VAL A 5 -8.16 -2.11 4.81
CA VAL A 5 -8.11 -2.38 3.38
C VAL A 5 -8.64 -3.78 3.12
N ASN A 6 -9.87 -3.89 2.62
CA ASN A 6 -10.51 -5.13 2.23
C ASN A 6 -9.92 -5.65 0.90
N PRO A 7 -9.09 -6.70 0.92
CA PRO A 7 -8.43 -7.16 -0.28
C PRO A 7 -9.37 -7.80 -1.30
N ARG A 8 -10.61 -8.14 -0.91
CA ARG A 8 -11.64 -8.68 -1.80
C ARG A 8 -12.23 -7.64 -2.75
N GLU A 9 -12.08 -6.36 -2.43
CA GLU A 9 -12.51 -5.24 -3.29
C GLU A 9 -11.36 -4.69 -4.16
N SER A 10 -10.16 -5.24 -4.00
CA SER A 10 -8.99 -4.82 -4.76
C SER A 10 -9.11 -5.21 -6.24
N ARG A 11 -8.89 -4.22 -7.12
CA ARG A 11 -8.84 -4.40 -8.58
C ARG A 11 -7.41 -4.40 -9.09
N CYS A 12 -7.21 -5.04 -10.23
CA CYS A 12 -5.93 -5.03 -10.90
C CYS A 12 -5.61 -3.64 -11.47
N PRO A 13 -4.51 -2.98 -11.07
CA PRO A 13 -4.14 -1.67 -11.61
C PRO A 13 -3.78 -1.67 -13.10
N ARG A 14 -3.67 -2.85 -13.74
CA ARG A 14 -3.35 -2.98 -15.17
C ARG A 14 -4.61 -3.14 -16.04
N CYS A 15 -5.61 -3.89 -15.59
CA CYS A 15 -6.75 -4.29 -16.40
C CYS A 15 -8.10 -4.17 -15.70
N ASP A 16 -8.14 -3.59 -14.49
CA ASP A 16 -9.32 -3.37 -13.67
C ASP A 16 -10.10 -4.63 -13.23
N ALA A 17 -9.66 -5.81 -13.63
CA ALA A 17 -10.29 -7.07 -13.23
C ALA A 17 -10.10 -7.36 -11.72
N PRO A 18 -11.04 -8.08 -11.09
CA PRO A 18 -10.97 -8.40 -9.66
C PRO A 18 -9.75 -9.26 -9.31
N LEU A 19 -9.19 -9.01 -8.13
CA LEU A 19 -8.14 -9.83 -7.54
C LEU A 19 -8.74 -10.94 -6.68
N ARG A 20 -8.32 -12.19 -6.91
CA ARG A 20 -8.72 -13.34 -6.08
C ARG A 20 -7.60 -13.68 -5.10
N PRO A 21 -7.88 -13.84 -3.79
CA PRO A 21 -6.90 -14.38 -2.86
C PRO A 21 -6.53 -15.81 -3.25
N VAL A 22 -5.24 -16.13 -3.17
CA VAL A 22 -4.68 -17.44 -3.52
C VAL A 22 -3.78 -17.94 -2.40
N SER A 23 -3.69 -19.26 -2.25
CA SER A 23 -2.76 -19.82 -1.28
C SER A 23 -1.31 -19.60 -1.71
N LYS A 24 -0.40 -19.67 -0.73
CA LYS A 24 1.03 -19.58 -0.97
C LYS A 24 1.47 -20.69 -1.93
N GLU A 25 0.93 -21.89 -1.79
CA GLU A 25 1.23 -23.01 -2.66
C GLU A 25 0.81 -22.76 -4.12
N GLU A 26 -0.32 -22.08 -4.37
CA GLU A 26 -0.79 -21.75 -5.73
C GLU A 26 0.16 -20.79 -6.47
N VAL A 27 0.93 -19.98 -5.75
CA VAL A 27 1.91 -19.03 -6.32
C VAL A 27 3.34 -19.58 -6.35
N ARG A 28 3.55 -20.81 -5.88
CA ARG A 28 4.85 -21.48 -5.92
C ARG A 28 5.35 -21.55 -7.35
N GLY A 29 6.53 -20.97 -7.61
CA GLY A 29 7.12 -20.90 -8.94
C GLY A 29 6.53 -19.84 -9.88
N LYS A 30 5.47 -19.13 -9.49
CA LYS A 30 4.91 -17.98 -10.25
C LYS A 30 5.45 -16.63 -9.76
N VAL A 31 6.07 -16.60 -8.58
CA VAL A 31 6.71 -15.42 -7.99
C VAL A 31 8.19 -15.70 -7.73
N PRO A 32 9.04 -14.65 -7.64
CA PRO A 32 10.44 -14.82 -7.28
C PRO A 32 10.61 -15.57 -5.94
N PRO A 33 11.65 -16.40 -5.78
CA PRO A 33 11.87 -17.19 -4.57
C PRO A 33 11.97 -16.34 -3.29
N GLY A 34 12.55 -15.14 -3.39
CA GLY A 34 12.62 -14.19 -2.27
C GLY A 34 11.23 -13.71 -1.83
N THR A 35 10.36 -13.39 -2.79
CA THR A 35 8.97 -13.02 -2.52
C THR A 35 8.18 -14.18 -1.91
N TYR A 36 8.32 -15.37 -2.48
CA TYR A 36 7.66 -16.57 -1.97
C TYR A 36 8.02 -16.84 -0.50
N LYS A 37 9.29 -16.61 -0.11
CA LYS A 37 9.74 -16.80 1.27
C LYS A 37 9.29 -15.68 2.20
N ALA A 38 9.25 -14.44 1.72
CA ALA A 38 9.03 -13.25 2.54
C ALA A 38 7.56 -12.92 2.84
N TYR A 39 6.61 -13.43 2.07
CA TYR A 39 5.19 -13.06 2.18
C TYR A 39 4.29 -14.29 2.30
N GLU A 40 3.14 -14.10 2.95
CA GLU A 40 2.12 -15.13 3.18
C GLU A 40 0.85 -14.87 2.34
N ASP A 41 0.45 -13.60 2.21
CA ASP A 41 -0.76 -13.22 1.48
C ASP A 41 -0.50 -12.88 0.01
N PHE A 42 -1.20 -13.59 -0.87
CA PHE A 42 -1.11 -13.43 -2.32
C PHE A 42 -2.48 -13.29 -2.98
N TRP A 43 -2.51 -12.59 -4.10
CA TRP A 43 -3.68 -12.43 -4.96
C TRP A 43 -3.33 -12.63 -6.43
N ILE A 44 -4.24 -13.21 -7.19
CA ILE A 44 -4.13 -13.34 -8.65
C ILE A 44 -5.25 -12.58 -9.33
N CYS A 45 -4.87 -11.74 -10.30
CA CYS A 45 -5.82 -11.07 -11.18
C CYS A 45 -6.54 -12.10 -12.06
N GLN A 46 -7.88 -12.08 -12.05
CA GLN A 46 -8.70 -12.97 -12.86
C GLN A 46 -8.72 -12.60 -14.36
N GLY A 47 -8.28 -11.40 -14.74
CA GLY A 47 -8.22 -10.95 -16.14
C GLY A 47 -6.86 -11.19 -16.81
N CYS A 48 -5.75 -10.80 -16.16
CA CYS A 48 -4.41 -10.88 -16.74
C CYS A 48 -3.48 -11.90 -16.08
N GLY A 49 -3.92 -12.60 -15.02
CA GLY A 49 -3.14 -13.63 -14.34
C GLY A 49 -1.97 -13.11 -13.50
N LYS A 50 -1.78 -11.79 -13.40
CA LYS A 50 -0.68 -11.20 -12.61
C LYS A 50 -0.86 -11.50 -11.12
N VAL A 51 0.23 -11.93 -10.48
CA VAL A 51 0.30 -12.19 -9.04
C VAL A 51 0.68 -10.90 -8.31
N TYR A 52 -0.04 -10.62 -7.23
CA TYR A 52 0.17 -9.52 -6.30
C TYR A 52 0.39 -10.10 -4.90
N TRP A 53 1.14 -9.39 -4.07
CA TRP A 53 1.36 -9.71 -2.66
C TRP A 53 1.38 -8.40 -1.88
N ARG A 54 1.11 -8.46 -0.58
CA ARG A 54 1.27 -7.29 0.31
C ARG A 54 2.77 -7.03 0.50
N GLY A 55 3.39 -6.45 -0.52
CA GLY A 55 4.79 -6.06 -0.52
C GLY A 55 5.08 -4.80 0.30
N SER A 56 6.37 -4.45 0.37
CA SER A 56 6.93 -3.23 0.98
C SER A 56 6.39 -1.88 0.48
N HIS A 57 5.49 -1.86 -0.50
CA HIS A 57 4.78 -0.63 -0.90
C HIS A 57 3.96 -0.04 0.26
N TRP A 58 3.55 -0.86 1.24
CA TRP A 58 2.95 -0.38 2.48
C TRP A 58 3.95 0.35 3.38
N ARG A 59 5.20 -0.14 3.47
CA ARG A 59 6.26 0.50 4.28
C ARG A 59 6.56 1.92 3.79
N ASN A 60 6.72 2.12 2.47
CA ASN A 60 6.96 3.45 1.92
C ASN A 60 5.76 4.40 2.08
N ILE A 61 4.53 3.87 1.97
CA ILE A 61 3.32 4.69 2.18
C ILE A 61 3.18 5.08 3.65
N GLU A 62 3.47 4.19 4.60
CA GLU A 62 3.48 4.52 6.03
C GLU A 62 4.55 5.56 6.38
N GLU A 63 5.77 5.40 5.86
CA GLU A 63 6.85 6.40 6.03
C GLU A 63 6.44 7.77 5.48
N THR A 64 5.91 7.80 4.25
CA THR A 64 5.44 9.04 3.62
C THR A 64 4.29 9.67 4.43
N LEU A 65 3.36 8.85 4.94
CA LEU A 65 2.24 9.33 5.76
C LEU A 65 2.69 9.84 7.12
N GLU A 66 3.74 9.26 7.71
CA GLU A 66 4.35 9.74 8.96
C GLU A 66 5.04 11.09 8.74
N GLU A 67 5.83 11.24 7.67
CA GLU A 67 6.46 12.50 7.29
C GLU A 67 5.44 13.62 7.09
N VAL A 68 4.36 13.36 6.36
CA VAL A 68 3.28 14.35 6.15
C VAL A 68 2.62 14.73 7.48
N ARG A 69 2.42 13.76 8.38
CA ARG A 69 1.78 13.99 9.69
C ARG A 69 2.67 14.83 10.60
N ASP A 70 3.98 14.61 10.54
CA ASP A 70 4.97 15.38 11.29
C ASP A 70 5.09 16.82 10.76
N LEU A 71 5.08 17.00 9.43
CA LEU A 71 5.03 18.31 8.78
C LEU A 71 3.77 19.10 9.16
N LEU A 72 2.61 18.45 9.19
CA LEU A 72 1.34 19.08 9.61
C LEU A 72 1.34 19.46 11.09
N ARG A 73 1.97 18.66 11.97
CA ARG A 73 2.16 19.01 13.39
C ARG A 73 3.06 20.24 13.55
N LYS A 74 4.22 20.26 12.89
CA LYS A 74 5.19 21.38 12.93
C LYS A 74 4.58 22.68 12.43
N ARG A 75 3.74 22.61 11.39
CA ARG A 75 3.03 23.78 10.83
C ARG A 75 1.95 24.34 11.77
N ARG A 76 1.34 23.50 12.61
CA ARG A 76 0.37 23.92 13.64
C ARG A 76 1.01 24.57 14.87
N THR A 77 2.27 24.26 15.16
CA THR A 77 3.02 24.81 16.31
C THR A 77 3.88 26.02 15.97
N ALA A 78 4.02 26.37 14.68
CA ALA A 78 4.73 27.57 14.29
C ALA A 78 3.91 28.82 14.70
N PRO A 79 4.48 29.77 15.46
CA PRO A 79 3.80 31.03 15.71
C PRO A 79 3.58 31.74 14.37
N SER A 80 2.34 32.16 14.13
CA SER A 80 1.99 33.03 13.01
C SER A 80 2.92 34.24 13.04
N LYS A 81 3.85 34.34 12.07
CA LYS A 81 4.53 35.60 11.81
C LYS A 81 3.44 36.60 11.44
N GLY A 82 3.13 37.49 12.38
CA GLY A 82 2.34 38.67 12.13
C GLY A 82 3.02 39.47 11.03
N TYR A 83 2.31 39.64 9.93
CA TYR A 83 2.56 40.74 9.01
C TYR A 83 2.05 41.99 9.74
N GLU A 84 2.98 42.74 10.33
CA GLU A 84 2.72 44.12 10.78
C GLU A 84 2.71 45.04 9.56
N ALA A 85 1.74 45.95 9.58
CA ALA A 85 1.35 46.84 8.50
C ALA A 85 2.42 47.89 8.12
N SER A 86 2.37 48.32 6.86
CA SER A 86 2.73 49.68 6.42
C SER A 86 1.93 50.04 5.18
#